data_AF-A0A1F9WBS3-F1
#
_entry.id   AF-A0A1F9WBS3-F1
#
_cell.length_a   1.000
_cell.length_b   1.000
_cell.length_c   1.000
_cell.angle_alpha   90.00
_cell.angle_beta   90.00
_cell.angle_gamma   90.00
#
_symmetry.space_group_name_H-M   'P 1'
#
loop_
_entity.id
_entity.type
_entity.pdbx_description
1 polymer ?
#
loop_
_entity_poly.entity_id
_entity_poly.type
_entity_poly.pdbx_seq_one_letter_code
_entity_poly.pdbx_strand_id
1 'polypeptide(L)'
;MTLSLKFGSLAAKVKNLLNKKFKMQVRTPSAVCAVRGTEFAVEYSRLGKDTGVAVFDEGRLAVTPIDDTGASGTEQILEKNTELSFVPSQKRFRAVPLARMIKHRNQIVALRATAEARKKTWKRLSPSARSEMRSRALKQRVLRKQLGKSNVREIKKIRGPKAGARRKAGALRPVSGRE
;
A
#
# COMPACT_ATOMS: atom_id res chain seq x y z
N MET A 1 13.65 4.63 -6.62
CA MET A 1 12.79 4.45 -5.43
C MET A 1 12.06 3.13 -5.56
N THR A 2 12.07 2.30 -4.53
CA THR A 2 11.47 0.96 -4.56
C THR A 2 10.46 0.82 -3.43
N LEU A 3 9.25 0.37 -3.74
CA LEU A 3 8.19 0.09 -2.79
C LEU A 3 7.86 -1.39 -2.83
N SER A 4 7.79 -2.05 -1.67
CA SER A 4 7.46 -3.48 -1.58
C SER A 4 6.04 -3.68 -1.06
N LEU A 5 5.19 -4.33 -1.85
CA LEU A 5 3.80 -4.65 -1.53
C LEU A 5 3.70 -6.15 -1.19
N LYS A 6 3.53 -6.46 0.10
CA LYS A 6 3.41 -7.86 0.58
C LYS A 6 1.98 -8.40 0.54
N PHE A 7 0.97 -7.53 0.54
CA PHE A 7 -0.45 -7.86 0.44
C PHE A 7 -1.27 -6.60 0.17
N GLY A 8 -2.46 -6.77 -0.40
CA GLY A 8 -3.42 -5.68 -0.62
C GLY A 8 -3.22 -4.99 -1.97
N SER A 9 -3.67 -3.75 -2.07
CA SER A 9 -3.65 -2.98 -3.32
C SER A 9 -3.02 -1.61 -3.15
N LEU A 10 -2.35 -1.15 -4.20
CA LEU A 10 -1.80 0.18 -4.35
C LEU A 10 -2.32 0.78 -5.66
N ALA A 11 -3.03 1.88 -5.57
CA ALA A 11 -3.39 2.71 -6.73
C ALA A 11 -2.64 4.04 -6.64
N ALA A 12 -2.04 4.48 -7.75
CA ALA A 12 -1.24 5.70 -7.76
C ALA A 12 -1.27 6.40 -9.13
N LYS A 13 -1.23 7.73 -9.08
CA LYS A 13 -0.92 8.59 -10.23
C LYS A 13 0.47 9.16 -10.05
N VAL A 14 1.38 8.81 -10.97
CA VAL A 14 2.75 9.30 -10.99
C VAL A 14 2.90 10.25 -12.16
N LYS A 15 3.31 11.48 -11.91
CA LYS A 15 3.63 12.41 -12.99
C LYS A 15 4.89 11.95 -13.71
N ASN A 16 4.92 12.05 -15.04
CA ASN A 16 6.14 11.83 -15.79
C ASN A 16 7.18 12.88 -15.37
N LEU A 17 8.24 12.44 -14.68
CA LEU A 17 9.36 13.29 -14.31
C LEU A 17 10.33 13.29 -15.49
N LEU A 18 10.73 14.48 -15.96
CA LEU A 18 11.65 14.62 -17.10
C LEU A 18 13.02 13.97 -16.83
N ASN A 19 13.40 13.80 -15.56
CA ASN A 19 14.64 13.13 -15.19
C ASN A 19 14.57 11.61 -15.41
N LYS A 20 15.24 11.14 -16.46
CA LYS A 20 15.39 9.70 -16.77
C LYS A 20 15.94 8.87 -15.60
N LYS A 21 16.72 9.49 -14.71
CA LYS A 21 17.32 8.85 -13.53
C LYS A 21 16.30 8.44 -12.46
N PHE A 22 15.11 9.03 -12.43
CA PHE A 22 14.11 8.71 -11.39
C PHE A 22 13.26 7.51 -11.81
N LYS A 23 13.71 6.29 -11.47
CA LYS A 23 12.92 5.06 -11.64
C LYS A 23 12.15 4.74 -10.36
N MET A 24 10.83 4.64 -10.47
CA MET A 24 10.00 4.12 -9.39
C MET A 24 9.67 2.65 -9.69
N GLN A 25 9.80 1.79 -8.70
CA GLN A 25 9.51 0.36 -8.82
C GLN A 25 8.57 -0.08 -7.71
N VAL A 26 7.58 -0.90 -8.04
CA VAL A 26 6.72 -1.60 -7.08
C VAL A 26 7.05 -3.08 -7.17
N ARG A 27 7.55 -3.65 -6.08
CA ARG A 27 7.88 -5.08 -5.97
C ARG A 27 6.76 -5.78 -5.22
N THR A 28 6.22 -6.81 -5.85
CA THR A 28 5.34 -7.82 -5.24
C THR A 28 6.10 -9.15 -5.20
N PRO A 29 5.64 -10.14 -4.42
CA PRO A 29 6.26 -11.45 -4.42
C PRO A 29 6.32 -12.12 -5.81
N SER A 30 5.35 -11.85 -6.69
CA SER A 30 5.26 -12.47 -8.01
C SER A 30 5.56 -11.56 -9.20
N ALA A 31 5.90 -10.28 -8.98
CA ALA A 31 6.28 -9.36 -10.06
C ALA A 31 7.00 -8.09 -9.58
N VAL A 32 7.80 -7.51 -10.48
CA VAL A 32 8.36 -6.16 -10.37
C VAL A 32 7.71 -5.26 -11.42
N CYS A 33 7.06 -4.19 -10.97
CA CYS A 33 6.45 -3.18 -11.83
C CYS A 33 7.33 -1.93 -11.86
N ALA A 34 7.90 -1.60 -13.02
CA ALA A 34 8.64 -0.37 -13.26
C ALA A 34 7.71 0.72 -13.80
N VAL A 35 7.53 1.77 -12.98
CA VAL A 35 6.54 2.82 -13.18
C VAL A 35 7.22 4.09 -13.68
N ARG A 36 6.72 4.64 -14.79
CA ARG A 36 7.15 5.95 -15.30
C ARG A 36 5.98 6.77 -15.81
N GLY A 37 5.58 7.77 -15.02
CA GLY A 37 4.59 8.74 -15.48
C GLY A 37 3.23 8.11 -15.80
N THR A 38 2.73 7.23 -14.94
CA THR A 38 1.53 6.44 -15.21
C THR A 38 0.48 6.58 -14.13
N GLU A 39 -0.76 6.36 -14.55
CA GLU A 39 -1.87 6.01 -13.67
C GLU A 39 -1.99 4.49 -13.64
N PHE A 40 -1.72 3.89 -12.49
CA PHE A 40 -1.63 2.45 -12.37
C PHE A 40 -2.19 1.94 -11.05
N ALA A 41 -2.56 0.66 -11.03
CA ALA A 41 -2.88 -0.07 -9.83
C ALA A 41 -2.14 -1.41 -9.81
N VAL A 42 -1.65 -1.80 -8.64
CA VAL A 42 -1.04 -3.10 -8.37
C VAL A 42 -1.76 -3.71 -7.18
N GLU A 43 -2.23 -4.93 -7.32
CA GLU A 43 -2.85 -5.73 -6.27
C GLU A 43 -2.08 -7.03 -6.11
N TYR A 44 -1.82 -7.43 -4.86
CA TYR A 44 -1.29 -8.75 -4.56
C TYR A 44 -2.20 -9.46 -3.55
N SER A 45 -2.71 -10.62 -3.95
CA SER A 45 -3.53 -11.47 -3.11
C SER A 45 -2.70 -12.63 -2.55
N ARG A 46 -2.72 -12.79 -1.22
CA ARG A 46 -1.99 -13.88 -0.56
C ARG A 46 -2.65 -15.24 -0.75
N LEU A 47 -3.97 -15.26 -0.97
CA LEU A 47 -4.76 -16.47 -1.12
C LEU A 47 -4.49 -17.14 -2.47
N GLY A 48 -4.56 -16.35 -3.55
CA GLY A 48 -4.27 -16.82 -4.91
C GLY A 48 -2.78 -16.78 -5.28
N LYS A 49 -1.94 -16.16 -4.43
CA LYS A 49 -0.55 -15.80 -4.73
C LYS A 49 -0.41 -15.01 -6.04
N ASP A 50 -1.49 -14.33 -6.43
CA ASP A 50 -1.63 -13.67 -7.70
C ASP A 50 -1.35 -12.17 -7.58
N THR A 51 -0.66 -11.62 -8.58
CA THR A 51 -0.49 -10.18 -8.72
C THR A 51 -1.33 -9.68 -9.88
N GLY A 52 -2.24 -8.74 -9.63
CA GLY A 52 -2.96 -7.99 -10.64
C GLY A 52 -2.31 -6.64 -10.87
N VAL A 53 -2.12 -6.26 -12.12
CA VAL A 53 -1.51 -4.99 -12.50
C VAL A 53 -2.36 -4.34 -13.59
N ALA A 54 -2.59 -3.04 -13.49
CA ALA A 54 -3.40 -2.30 -14.45
C ALA A 54 -2.81 -0.92 -14.75
N VAL A 55 -2.96 -0.48 -15.99
CA VAL A 55 -2.73 0.89 -16.44
C VAL A 55 -4.06 1.48 -16.90
N PHE A 56 -4.36 2.69 -16.45
CA PHE A 56 -5.61 3.38 -16.75
C PHE A 56 -5.42 4.31 -17.96
N ASP A 57 -5.75 5.58 -17.81
CA ASP A 57 -5.88 6.50 -18.93
C ASP A 57 -4.50 7.05 -19.41
N GLU A 58 -3.49 7.06 -18.54
CA GLU A 58 -2.18 7.69 -18.81
C GLU A 58 -0.99 6.76 -18.56
N GLY A 59 -0.06 6.76 -19.54
CA GLY A 59 1.29 6.22 -19.41
C GLY A 59 1.45 4.75 -19.84
N ARG A 60 2.64 4.19 -19.56
CA ARG A 60 3.00 2.79 -19.83
C ARG A 60 3.74 2.18 -18.66
N LEU A 61 3.45 0.93 -18.35
CA LEU A 61 4.03 0.23 -17.22
C LEU A 61 4.81 -0.98 -17.71
N ALA A 62 6.08 -1.08 -17.34
CA ALA A 62 6.85 -2.29 -17.59
C ALA A 62 6.68 -3.24 -16.40
N VAL A 63 6.37 -4.50 -16.67
CA VAL A 63 6.15 -5.52 -15.65
C VAL A 63 7.04 -6.72 -15.94
N THR A 64 7.81 -7.12 -14.95
CA THR A 64 8.66 -8.31 -14.98
C THR A 64 8.11 -9.31 -13.97
N PRO A 65 7.51 -10.44 -14.40
CA PRO A 65 7.05 -11.46 -13.47
C PRO A 65 8.23 -12.11 -12.74
N ILE A 66 7.96 -12.62 -11.54
CA ILE A 66 8.91 -13.39 -10.74
C ILE A 66 8.30 -14.77 -10.51
N ASP A 67 9.05 -15.81 -10.88
CA ASP A 67 8.65 -17.20 -10.70
C ASP A 67 8.85 -17.66 -9.24
N ASP A 68 8.32 -18.84 -8.88
CA ASP A 68 8.46 -19.39 -7.52
C ASP A 68 9.92 -19.60 -7.06
N THR A 69 10.85 -19.73 -8.00
CA THR A 69 12.30 -19.84 -7.74
C THR A 69 12.97 -18.49 -7.52
N GLY A 70 12.24 -17.37 -7.67
CA GLY A 70 12.77 -16.02 -7.61
C GLY A 70 13.42 -15.55 -8.92
N ALA A 71 13.40 -16.36 -9.99
CA ALA A 71 13.88 -15.97 -11.31
C ALA A 71 12.95 -14.92 -11.94
N SER A 72 13.54 -13.92 -12.61
CA SER A 72 12.79 -12.89 -13.33
C SER A 72 12.43 -13.37 -14.73
N GLY A 73 11.15 -13.30 -15.08
CA GLY A 73 10.65 -13.64 -16.41
C GLY A 73 10.83 -12.51 -17.43
N THR A 74 10.15 -12.62 -18.57
CA THR A 74 10.23 -11.64 -19.65
C THR A 74 9.51 -10.33 -19.29
N GLU A 75 10.15 -9.20 -19.58
CA GLU A 75 9.54 -7.87 -19.37
C GLU A 75 8.39 -7.66 -20.37
N GLN A 76 7.19 -7.38 -19.84
CA GLN A 76 6.01 -7.03 -20.62
C GLN A 76 5.68 -5.56 -20.43
N ILE A 77 5.39 -4.86 -21.52
CA ILE A 77 4.96 -3.46 -21.48
C ILE A 77 3.43 -3.43 -21.55
N LEU A 78 2.82 -2.85 -20.53
CA LEU A 78 1.38 -2.67 -20.40
C LEU A 78 1.00 -1.26 -20.87
N GLU A 79 0.06 -1.20 -21.82
CA GLU A 79 -0.46 0.04 -22.40
C GLU A 79 -1.70 0.53 -21.63
N LYS A 80 -2.18 1.72 -21.98
CA LYS A 80 -3.40 2.30 -21.41
C LYS A 80 -4.61 1.34 -21.51
N ASN A 81 -5.48 1.40 -20.51
CA ASN A 81 -6.71 0.60 -20.41
C ASN A 81 -6.51 -0.92 -20.52
N THR A 82 -5.34 -1.40 -20.11
CA THR A 82 -5.06 -2.83 -20.06
C THR A 82 -4.64 -3.26 -18.65
N GLU A 83 -4.95 -4.51 -18.34
CA GLU A 83 -4.53 -5.20 -17.14
C GLU A 83 -3.81 -6.50 -17.47
N LEU A 84 -3.02 -6.96 -16.51
CA LEU A 84 -2.23 -8.16 -16.58
C LEU A 84 -2.27 -8.83 -15.21
N SER A 85 -2.63 -10.10 -15.18
CA SER A 85 -2.64 -10.92 -13.97
C SER A 85 -1.55 -11.98 -14.04
N PHE A 86 -0.83 -12.13 -12.95
CA PHE A 86 0.26 -13.09 -12.81
C PHE A 86 -0.07 -14.08 -11.72
N VAL A 87 0.11 -15.35 -12.04
CA VAL A 87 0.19 -16.45 -11.08
C VAL A 87 1.59 -17.06 -11.25
N PRO A 88 2.35 -17.31 -10.19
CA PRO A 88 3.72 -17.83 -10.28
C PRO A 88 3.88 -19.12 -11.09
N SER A 89 2.83 -19.95 -11.16
CA SER A 89 2.82 -21.21 -11.91
C SER A 89 2.58 -21.05 -13.42
N GLN A 90 2.08 -19.89 -13.87
CA GLN A 90 1.73 -19.66 -15.25
C GLN A 90 2.94 -19.10 -16.01
N LYS A 91 3.27 -19.66 -17.19
CA LYS A 91 4.44 -19.21 -17.98
C LYS A 91 4.11 -18.16 -19.03
N ARG A 92 2.85 -18.10 -19.47
CA ARG A 92 2.39 -17.24 -20.56
C ARG A 92 1.29 -16.33 -20.04
N PHE A 93 1.51 -15.03 -20.15
CA PHE A 93 0.56 -14.00 -19.75
C PHE A 93 0.26 -13.12 -20.96
N ARG A 94 -0.98 -12.65 -21.04
CA ARG A 94 -1.43 -11.71 -22.08
C ARG A 94 -2.07 -10.53 -21.39
N ALA A 95 -1.78 -9.33 -21.89
CA ALA A 95 -2.52 -8.14 -21.49
C ALA A 95 -3.97 -8.27 -21.98
N VAL A 96 -4.91 -7.95 -21.11
CA VAL A 96 -6.36 -8.02 -21.34
C VAL A 96 -6.94 -6.62 -21.08
N PRO A 97 -8.07 -6.22 -21.71
CA PRO A 97 -8.76 -5.00 -21.32
C PRO A 97 -9.12 -4.98 -19.83
N LEU A 98 -9.18 -3.78 -19.22
CA LEU A 98 -9.53 -3.60 -17.80
C LEU A 98 -10.86 -4.26 -17.46
N ALA A 99 -10.84 -5.26 -16.57
CA ALA A 99 -12.02 -5.95 -16.07
C ALA A 99 -11.95 -6.06 -14.55
N ARG A 100 -10.98 -6.79 -14.00
CA ARG A 100 -10.82 -7.00 -12.55
C ARG A 100 -10.36 -5.72 -11.84
N MET A 101 -9.46 -4.97 -12.46
CA MET A 101 -8.83 -3.80 -11.86
C MET A 101 -9.66 -2.53 -12.00
N ILE A 102 -10.83 -2.61 -12.66
CA ILE A 102 -11.75 -1.47 -12.84
C ILE A 102 -12.21 -0.87 -11.52
N LYS A 103 -12.24 -1.66 -10.43
CA LYS A 103 -12.58 -1.21 -9.07
C LYS A 103 -11.70 -0.07 -8.57
N HIS A 104 -10.47 0.06 -9.06
CA HIS A 104 -9.56 1.14 -8.68
C HIS A 104 -9.78 2.44 -9.47
N ARG A 105 -10.67 2.45 -10.48
CA ARG A 105 -10.88 3.62 -11.34
C ARG A 105 -11.32 4.85 -10.55
N ASN A 106 -12.24 4.70 -9.61
CA ASN A 106 -12.69 5.80 -8.76
C ASN A 106 -11.56 6.38 -7.89
N GLN A 107 -10.67 5.51 -7.39
CA GLN A 107 -9.49 5.94 -6.64
C GLN A 107 -8.53 6.74 -7.53
N ILE A 108 -8.30 6.30 -8.77
CA ILE A 108 -7.45 7.00 -9.73
C ILE A 108 -8.03 8.37 -10.09
N VAL A 109 -9.33 8.47 -10.33
CA VAL A 109 -10.02 9.75 -10.59
C VAL A 109 -9.86 10.70 -9.39
N ALA A 110 -10.06 10.22 -8.16
CA ALA A 110 -9.87 11.02 -6.96
C ALA A 110 -8.40 11.48 -6.78
N LEU A 111 -7.43 10.61 -7.09
CA LEU A 111 -6.01 10.94 -7.06
C LEU A 111 -5.64 11.99 -8.10
N ARG A 112 -6.27 11.96 -9.28
CA ARG A 112 -6.08 12.98 -10.33
C ARG A 112 -6.54 14.35 -9.84
N ALA A 113 -7.77 14.44 -9.33
CA ALA A 113 -8.32 15.68 -8.77
C ALA A 113 -7.45 16.20 -7.61
N THR A 114 -7.03 15.31 -6.70
CA THR A 114 -6.16 15.66 -5.58
C THR A 114 -4.80 16.18 -6.05
N ALA A 115 -4.20 15.56 -7.06
CA ALA A 115 -2.92 15.99 -7.61
C ALA A 115 -3.02 17.39 -8.24
N GLU A 116 -4.12 17.70 -8.92
CA GLU A 116 -4.37 19.03 -9.50
C GLU A 116 -4.61 20.10 -8.42
N ALA A 117 -5.44 19.80 -7.42
CA ALA A 117 -5.67 20.70 -6.29
C ALA A 117 -4.37 20.99 -5.53
N ARG A 118 -3.54 19.95 -5.30
CA ARG A 118 -2.22 20.10 -4.68
C ARG A 118 -1.28 20.94 -5.53
N LYS A 119 -1.26 20.78 -6.85
CA LYS A 119 -0.42 21.63 -7.73
C LYS A 119 -0.75 23.12 -7.57
N LYS A 120 -2.04 23.48 -7.47
CA LYS A 120 -2.47 24.87 -7.30
C LYS A 120 -2.07 25.45 -5.93
N THR A 121 -2.08 24.61 -4.90
CA THR A 121 -1.81 25.02 -3.51
C THR A 121 -0.34 24.83 -3.09
N TRP A 122 0.46 24.12 -3.89
CA TRP A 122 1.87 23.84 -3.62
C TRP A 122 2.73 25.09 -3.79
N LYS A 123 2.84 25.89 -2.73
CA LYS A 123 3.77 27.02 -2.65
C LYS A 123 5.10 26.58 -2.03
N ARG A 124 6.21 27.08 -2.56
CA ARG A 124 7.52 26.91 -1.91
C ARG A 124 7.50 27.66 -0.59
N LEU A 125 7.67 26.95 0.52
CA LEU A 125 7.82 27.58 1.84
C LEU A 125 9.17 28.28 1.93
N SER A 126 9.18 29.50 2.49
CA SER A 126 10.43 30.23 2.80
C SER A 126 11.25 29.47 3.86
N PRO A 127 12.57 29.70 3.94
CA PRO A 127 13.42 29.08 4.96
C PRO A 127 12.91 29.32 6.40
N SER A 128 12.45 30.54 6.69
CA SER A 128 11.87 30.90 8.00
C SER A 128 10.59 30.12 8.30
N ALA A 129 9.64 30.08 7.35
CA ALA A 129 8.41 29.30 7.55
C ALA A 129 8.69 27.81 7.75
N ARG A 130 9.74 27.26 7.11
CA ARG A 130 10.16 25.87 7.34
C ARG A 130 10.78 25.66 8.73
N SER A 131 11.60 26.59 9.22
CA SER A 131 12.21 26.46 10.56
C SER A 131 11.15 26.55 11.66
N GLU A 132 10.16 27.44 11.50
CA GLU A 132 9.01 27.54 12.40
C GLU A 132 8.17 26.26 12.43
N MET A 133 7.84 25.68 11.26
CA MET A 133 7.09 24.43 11.23
C MET A 133 7.88 23.28 11.87
N ARG A 134 9.20 23.22 11.67
CA ARG A 134 10.06 22.23 12.33
C ARG A 134 10.07 22.43 13.84
N SER A 135 10.19 23.67 14.33
CA SER A 135 10.21 23.96 15.76
C SER A 135 8.86 23.64 16.42
N ARG A 136 7.73 23.96 15.76
CA ARG A 136 6.39 23.56 16.21
C ARG A 136 6.22 22.04 16.28
N ALA A 137 6.67 21.31 15.25
CA ALA A 137 6.60 19.84 15.24
C ALA A 137 7.48 19.21 16.34
N LEU A 138 8.67 19.76 16.58
CA LEU A 138 9.54 19.32 17.68
C LEU A 138 8.91 19.57 19.05
N LYS A 139 8.35 20.77 19.27
CA LYS A 139 7.63 21.12 20.51
C LYS A 139 6.48 20.13 20.77
N GLN A 140 5.66 19.85 19.76
CA GLN A 140 4.58 18.86 19.88
C GLN A 140 5.08 17.45 20.19
N ARG A 141 6.20 17.03 19.60
CA ARG A 141 6.81 15.72 19.89
C ARG A 141 7.33 15.64 21.32
N VAL A 142 7.97 16.69 21.82
CA VAL A 142 8.47 16.76 23.21
C VAL A 142 7.30 16.71 24.18
N LEU A 143 6.24 17.50 23.96
CA LEU A 143 5.03 17.49 24.77
C LEU A 143 4.39 16.10 24.82
N ARG A 144 4.26 15.41 23.66
CA ARG A 144 3.76 14.02 23.63
C ARG A 144 4.66 13.05 24.39
N LYS A 145 5.98 13.23 24.38
CA LYS A 145 6.93 12.38 25.13
C LYS A 145 6.85 12.62 26.63
N GLN A 146 6.59 13.85 27.06
CA GLN A 146 6.41 14.19 28.48
C GLN A 146 5.07 13.67 29.01
N LEU A 147 3.96 13.92 28.29
CA LEU A 147 2.62 13.44 28.64
C LEU A 147 2.50 11.90 28.56
N GLY A 148 3.19 11.27 27.60
CA GLY A 148 3.24 9.81 27.51
C GLY A 148 3.99 9.14 28.66
N LYS A 149 4.92 9.86 29.33
CA LYS A 149 5.65 9.33 30.49
C LYS A 149 4.88 9.48 31.80
N SER A 150 4.07 10.51 31.95
CA SER A 150 3.19 10.68 33.12
C SER A 150 2.05 9.66 33.12
N ASN A 151 1.36 9.49 31.98
CA ASN A 151 0.20 8.61 31.90
C ASN A 151 0.53 7.11 31.93
N VAL A 152 1.71 6.68 31.46
CA VAL A 152 2.12 5.25 31.54
C VAL A 152 2.39 4.80 32.97
N ARG A 153 2.82 5.71 33.87
CA ARG A 153 3.01 5.40 35.30
C ARG A 153 1.69 5.31 36.05
N GLU A 154 0.71 6.12 35.68
CA GLU A 154 -0.61 6.15 36.31
C GLU A 154 -1.49 4.97 35.86
N ILE A 155 -1.47 4.63 34.56
CA ILE A 155 -2.18 3.45 34.02
C ILE A 155 -1.60 2.14 34.56
N LYS A 156 -0.30 2.06 34.84
CA LYS A 156 0.32 0.89 35.51
C LYS A 156 -0.05 0.78 37.00
N LYS A 157 -0.39 1.88 37.69
CA LYS A 157 -0.89 1.83 39.07
C LYS A 157 -2.34 1.37 39.16
N ILE A 158 -3.17 1.73 38.18
CA ILE A 158 -4.59 1.32 38.12
C ILE A 158 -4.71 -0.17 37.71
N ARG A 159 -3.81 -0.67 36.86
CA ARG A 159 -3.74 -2.10 36.50
C ARG A 159 -2.86 -2.88 37.49
N GLY A 160 -3.31 -2.95 38.75
CA GLY A 160 -2.83 -3.96 39.69
C GLY A 160 -3.08 -5.40 39.16
N PRO A 161 -2.49 -6.43 39.78
CA PRO A 161 -2.57 -7.82 39.33
C PRO A 161 -3.96 -8.42 39.62
N LYS A 162 -4.98 -7.99 38.88
CA LYS A 162 -6.34 -8.57 38.92
C LYS A 162 -6.82 -8.84 37.50
N ALA A 163 -6.12 -9.72 36.79
CA ALA A 163 -6.58 -10.27 35.51
C ALA A 163 -6.33 -11.79 35.39
N GLY A 164 -6.29 -12.50 36.52
CA GLY A 164 -6.12 -13.96 36.56
C GLY A 164 -7.37 -14.77 36.94
N ALA A 165 -8.42 -14.16 37.49
CA ALA A 165 -9.45 -14.90 38.22
C ALA A 165 -10.79 -15.17 37.49
N ARG A 166 -10.90 -14.90 36.18
CA ARG A 166 -12.21 -15.02 35.46
C ARG A 166 -12.20 -15.87 34.19
N ARG A 167 -11.32 -16.89 34.13
CA ARG A 167 -11.34 -17.91 33.07
C ARG A 167 -11.38 -19.34 33.63
N LYS A 168 -12.30 -19.62 34.54
CA LYS A 168 -12.74 -20.99 34.89
C LYS A 168 -14.21 -20.96 35.34
N ALA A 169 -15.13 -20.68 34.42
CA ALA A 169 -16.57 -20.83 34.64
C ALA A 169 -17.33 -21.02 33.32
N GLY A 170 -16.77 -21.84 32.42
CA GLY A 170 -17.38 -22.12 31.11
C GLY A 170 -17.07 -23.53 30.62
N ALA A 171 -16.91 -24.48 31.54
CA ALA A 171 -16.61 -25.88 31.23
C ALA A 171 -17.42 -26.81 32.13
N LEU A 172 -18.74 -26.79 31.99
CA LEU A 172 -19.62 -27.90 32.36
C LEU A 172 -20.75 -27.95 31.31
N ARG A 173 -20.70 -28.99 30.47
CA ARG A 173 -21.79 -29.41 29.56
C ARG A 173 -22.99 -29.92 30.38
N PRO A 174 -24.13 -30.23 29.73
CA PRO A 174 -24.31 -31.65 29.46
C PRO A 174 -24.79 -31.97 28.03
N VAL A 175 -24.34 -33.14 27.61
CA VAL A 175 -24.87 -33.97 26.53
C VAL A 175 -26.05 -34.78 27.10
N SER A 176 -27.03 -35.13 26.25
CA SER A 176 -28.18 -36.06 26.40
C SER A 176 -29.54 -35.35 26.31
N GLY A 177 -30.53 -35.80 25.54
CA GLY A 177 -30.64 -36.97 24.67
C GLY A 177 -31.91 -36.90 23.80
N ARG A 178 -31.95 -37.80 22.81
CA ARG A 178 -33.09 -38.44 22.10
C ARG A 178 -34.52 -37.96 22.40
N GLU A 179 -35.26 -37.66 21.34
CA GLU A 179 -36.36 -38.49 20.80
C GLU A 179 -36.41 -38.36 19.27
#